data_AF-A0A7Y8IJN1-F1
#
_entry.id   AF-A0A7Y8IJN1-F1
#
_cell.length_a   1.000
_cell.length_b   1.000
_cell.length_c   1.000
_cell.angle_alpha   90.00
_cell.angle_beta   90.00
_cell.angle_gamma   90.00
#
_symmetry.space_group_name_H-M   'P 1'
#
loop_
_entity.id
_entity.type
_entity.pdbx_description
1 polymer ?
#
loop_
_entity_poly.entity_id
_entity_poly.type
_entity_poly.pdbx_seq_one_letter_code
_entity_poly.pdbx_strand_id
1 'polypeptide(L)'
;MKIEPEGYFYKKVSSDKAEDIISSATLSNIPVRELLYRDSFLDEPVLLQQEVPFYRKQLKVALRNTGNVDPFSLNDYIASGGYRATEKMFSSMSPDKVLEEVKKANLRGRGGAGFPAGVKWAHCKKAPGKIKLVIANGDEGDPGAFMDRSVMEGDPFSLLEGMLICAYAIDATYGFIYVRHEYPLAIKTLKEAIKQAEEAGLLGKNILGSNFDFYIKIKEGAGAFVCGESTSLVASLEGKRGFPSPRPPRLSEKGGGAWGYPSNLNNIETYACVPPIIENGADWFLNIGTESSPGTKVFSLAGKVRNTGLVEVPMGITLREIIFDIGGGIIGDKKFKAVQTGGPSGGCIPEQYLDLPVDFDSLSKVGSIMGSGGMVVMDEG
;
A
#
# COMPACT_ATOMS: atom_id res chain seq x y z
N MET A 1 14.56 -6.40 14.73
CA MET A 1 15.45 -7.32 13.98
C MET A 1 14.86 -8.71 14.09
N LYS A 2 14.81 -9.44 12.98
CA LYS A 2 14.36 -10.84 12.95
C LYS A 2 15.57 -11.72 12.65
N ILE A 3 15.69 -12.86 13.32
CA ILE A 3 16.70 -13.87 13.05
C ILE A 3 15.99 -15.10 12.49
N GLU A 4 16.53 -15.66 11.41
CA GLU A 4 16.07 -16.91 10.79
C GLU A 4 17.12 -18.02 11.03
N PRO A 5 16.71 -19.30 11.11
CA PRO A 5 15.36 -19.82 10.90
C PRO A 5 14.43 -19.79 12.13
N GLU A 6 14.93 -19.44 13.31
CA GLU A 6 14.15 -19.52 14.57
C GLU A 6 13.00 -18.52 14.66
N GLY A 7 13.07 -17.42 13.89
CA GLY A 7 12.04 -16.38 13.84
C GLY A 7 12.05 -15.40 15.02
N TYR A 8 13.09 -15.40 15.87
CA TYR A 8 13.18 -14.52 17.04
C TYR A 8 13.11 -13.05 16.63
N PHE A 9 12.19 -12.30 17.27
CA PHE A 9 11.97 -10.89 17.00
C PHE A 9 12.50 -10.01 18.14
N TYR A 10 13.62 -9.34 17.87
CA TYR A 10 14.26 -8.42 18.79
C TYR A 10 13.86 -6.97 18.52
N LYS A 11 13.47 -6.23 19.57
CA LYS A 11 13.14 -4.80 19.53
C LYS A 11 14.35 -3.95 19.92
N LYS A 12 14.45 -2.74 19.34
CA LYS A 12 15.43 -1.70 19.70
C LYS A 12 16.89 -2.20 19.79
N VAL A 13 17.29 -3.06 18.86
CA VAL A 13 18.64 -3.62 18.81
C VAL A 13 19.63 -2.50 18.50
N SER A 14 20.64 -2.35 19.36
CA SER A 14 21.79 -1.47 19.18
C SER A 14 23.02 -2.29 18.77
N SER A 15 24.05 -1.62 18.23
CA SER A 15 25.24 -2.29 17.69
C SER A 15 26.04 -3.06 18.74
N ASP A 16 26.03 -2.62 19.99
CA ASP A 16 26.68 -3.30 21.13
C ASP A 16 26.05 -4.67 21.46
N LYS A 17 24.81 -4.92 21.03
CA LYS A 17 24.10 -6.18 21.25
C LYS A 17 24.30 -7.21 20.15
N ALA A 18 25.07 -6.89 19.11
CA ALA A 18 25.28 -7.79 17.99
C ALA A 18 25.98 -9.10 18.41
N GLU A 19 27.00 -9.01 19.26
CA GLU A 19 27.77 -10.16 19.74
C GLU A 19 26.90 -11.10 20.59
N ASP A 20 26.09 -10.55 21.49
CA ASP A 20 25.14 -11.31 22.33
C ASP A 20 24.14 -12.08 21.45
N ILE A 21 23.63 -11.46 20.39
CA ILE A 21 22.66 -12.09 19.50
C ILE A 21 23.30 -13.22 18.70
N ILE A 22 24.48 -13.00 18.12
CA ILE A 22 25.17 -14.03 17.32
C ILE A 22 25.55 -15.21 18.21
N SER A 23 26.14 -14.96 19.37
CA SER A 23 26.63 -16.00 20.27
C SER A 23 25.50 -16.80 20.93
N SER A 24 24.44 -16.12 21.37
CA SER A 24 23.33 -16.76 22.09
C SER A 24 22.29 -17.33 21.13
N ALA A 25 21.74 -16.49 20.24
CA ALA A 25 20.59 -16.86 19.43
C ALA A 25 20.98 -17.77 18.27
N THR A 26 22.08 -17.47 17.56
CA THR A 26 22.47 -18.23 16.36
C THR A 26 23.27 -19.49 16.69
N LEU A 27 24.22 -19.42 17.63
CA LEU A 27 25.07 -20.59 17.95
C LEU A 27 24.45 -21.52 19.00
N SER A 28 23.74 -20.96 19.98
CA SER A 28 23.22 -21.74 21.12
C SER A 28 21.71 -21.96 21.07
N ASN A 29 21.01 -21.36 20.09
CA ASN A 29 19.54 -21.34 20.00
C ASN A 29 18.86 -20.86 21.30
N ILE A 30 19.46 -19.88 21.96
CA ILE A 30 18.92 -19.25 23.17
C ILE A 30 18.64 -17.79 22.85
N PRO A 31 17.39 -17.31 22.99
CA PRO A 31 17.10 -15.94 22.64
C PRO A 31 17.65 -14.95 23.67
N VAL A 32 18.10 -13.79 23.20
CA VAL A 32 18.52 -12.67 24.06
C VAL A 32 17.29 -12.03 24.69
N ARG A 33 16.84 -12.57 25.82
CA ARG A 33 15.52 -12.28 26.44
C ARG A 33 15.27 -10.80 26.71
N GLU A 34 16.30 -10.03 27.04
CA GLU A 34 16.19 -8.58 27.28
C GLU A 34 15.78 -7.77 26.05
N LEU A 35 16.06 -8.28 24.85
CA LEU A 35 15.70 -7.64 23.58
C LEU A 35 14.34 -8.08 23.06
N LEU A 36 13.67 -9.03 23.71
CA LEU A 36 12.35 -9.49 23.32
C LEU A 36 11.25 -8.57 23.85
N TYR A 37 10.09 -8.63 23.21
CA TYR A 37 8.91 -7.91 23.68
C TYR A 37 8.35 -8.55 24.96
N ARG A 38 7.89 -7.72 25.90
CA ARG A 38 7.09 -8.10 27.07
C ARG A 38 6.32 -6.87 27.54
N ASP A 39 5.12 -7.05 28.08
CA ASP A 39 4.28 -5.95 28.58
C ASP A 39 4.81 -5.40 29.90
N SER A 40 5.10 -6.30 30.84
CA SER A 40 5.78 -6.02 32.11
C SER A 40 7.09 -6.78 32.23
N PHE A 41 7.96 -6.35 33.14
CA PHE A 41 9.19 -7.06 33.47
C PHE A 41 8.92 -8.46 34.08
N LEU A 42 7.72 -8.66 34.64
CA LEU A 42 7.26 -9.92 35.23
C LEU A 42 6.73 -10.92 34.18
N ASP A 43 6.40 -10.46 32.98
CA ASP A 43 5.79 -11.30 31.96
C ASP A 43 6.87 -12.08 31.18
N GLU A 44 6.49 -13.27 30.73
CA GLU A 44 7.32 -14.02 29.79
C GLU A 44 7.43 -13.26 28.47
N PRO A 45 8.66 -13.16 27.90
CA PRO A 45 8.85 -12.44 26.67
C PRO A 45 8.26 -13.19 25.48
N VAL A 46 7.67 -12.43 24.57
CA VAL A 46 7.17 -12.89 23.29
C VAL A 46 8.35 -13.11 22.35
N LEU A 47 8.44 -14.33 21.80
CA LEU A 47 9.54 -14.74 20.93
C LEU A 47 9.32 -14.29 19.48
N LEU A 48 8.09 -14.44 18.98
CA LEU A 48 7.75 -14.28 17.57
C LEU A 48 7.05 -12.96 17.30
N GLN A 49 7.35 -12.33 16.16
CA GLN A 49 6.77 -11.05 15.78
C GLN A 49 5.23 -11.09 15.74
N GLN A 50 4.65 -12.15 15.18
CA GLN A 50 3.21 -12.32 15.02
C GLN A 50 2.42 -12.41 16.33
N GLU A 51 3.10 -12.70 17.44
CA GLU A 51 2.49 -12.81 18.76
C GLU A 51 2.52 -11.48 19.53
N VAL A 52 3.36 -10.52 19.09
CA VAL A 52 3.41 -9.19 19.70
C VAL A 52 2.09 -8.47 19.43
N PRO A 53 1.45 -7.84 20.44
CA PRO A 53 0.13 -7.21 20.31
C PRO A 53 -0.01 -6.27 19.11
N PHE A 54 1.04 -5.50 18.82
CA PHE A 54 1.08 -4.58 17.67
C PHE A 54 0.88 -5.29 16.31
N TYR A 55 1.40 -6.51 16.13
CA TYR A 55 1.31 -7.22 14.85
C TYR A 55 0.17 -8.24 14.81
N ARG A 56 -0.26 -8.77 15.96
CA ARG A 56 -1.18 -9.91 16.05
C ARG A 56 -2.53 -9.71 15.35
N LYS A 57 -3.07 -8.48 15.38
CA LYS A 57 -4.36 -8.14 14.73
C LYS A 57 -4.21 -7.64 13.29
N GLN A 58 -2.99 -7.56 12.77
CA GLN A 58 -2.75 -7.10 11.40
C GLN A 58 -2.96 -8.23 10.40
N LEU A 59 -3.51 -7.89 9.24
CA LEU A 59 -3.58 -8.76 8.08
C LEU A 59 -2.93 -8.02 6.92
N LYS A 60 -1.78 -8.51 6.45
CA LYS A 60 -1.01 -7.83 5.40
C LYS A 60 -1.34 -8.37 4.01
N VAL A 61 -1.85 -7.52 3.14
CA VAL A 61 -2.10 -7.78 1.72
C VAL A 61 -1.24 -6.86 0.86
N ALA A 62 -1.33 -5.55 1.09
CA ALA A 62 -0.52 -4.55 0.40
C ALA A 62 0.95 -4.58 0.86
N LEU A 63 1.17 -4.81 2.16
CA LEU A 63 2.51 -4.88 2.78
C LEU A 63 3.00 -6.32 3.01
N ARG A 64 2.44 -7.32 2.32
CA ARG A 64 2.69 -8.75 2.57
C ARG A 64 4.18 -9.12 2.58
N ASN A 65 4.98 -8.50 1.70
CA ASN A 65 6.42 -8.78 1.59
C ASN A 65 7.28 -7.73 2.31
N THR A 66 6.73 -6.57 2.69
CA THR A 66 7.49 -5.48 3.29
C THR A 66 8.15 -5.93 4.60
N GLY A 67 9.48 -5.92 4.63
CA GLY A 67 10.30 -6.39 5.75
C GLY A 67 10.61 -7.88 5.76
N ASN A 68 10.12 -8.63 4.77
CA ASN A 68 10.36 -10.07 4.60
C ASN A 68 11.21 -10.39 3.36
N VAL A 69 11.34 -9.45 2.41
CA VAL A 69 12.15 -9.60 1.19
C VAL A 69 13.18 -8.47 1.09
N ASP A 70 14.31 -8.71 0.42
CA ASP A 70 15.20 -7.62 0.00
C ASP A 70 14.52 -6.83 -1.15
N PRO A 71 14.17 -5.55 -0.96
CA PRO A 71 13.52 -4.75 -2.00
C PRO A 71 14.40 -4.51 -3.24
N PHE A 72 15.71 -4.79 -3.17
CA PHE A 72 16.63 -4.72 -4.31
C PHE A 72 16.87 -6.08 -4.99
N SER A 73 16.16 -7.15 -4.58
CA SER A 73 16.33 -8.50 -5.14
C SER A 73 15.03 -8.98 -5.81
N LEU A 74 15.03 -9.03 -7.15
CA LEU A 74 13.95 -9.69 -7.90
C LEU A 74 13.80 -11.17 -7.49
N ASN A 75 14.91 -11.84 -7.20
CA ASN A 75 14.89 -13.25 -6.83
C ASN A 75 14.18 -13.49 -5.49
N ASP A 76 14.35 -12.59 -4.51
CA ASP A 76 13.65 -12.67 -3.23
C ASP A 76 12.14 -12.48 -3.42
N TYR A 77 11.76 -11.53 -4.29
CA TYR A 77 10.36 -11.34 -4.66
C TYR A 77 9.77 -12.60 -5.32
N ILE A 78 10.47 -13.23 -6.25
CA ILE A 78 10.02 -14.49 -6.89
C ILE A 78 9.97 -15.64 -5.86
N ALA A 79 10.98 -15.77 -5.00
CA ALA A 79 11.06 -16.83 -3.98
C ALA A 79 9.92 -16.72 -2.95
N SER A 80 9.48 -15.50 -2.64
CA SER A 80 8.30 -15.24 -1.79
C SER A 80 6.95 -15.43 -2.49
N GLY A 81 6.94 -15.80 -3.78
CA GLY A 81 5.73 -16.05 -4.57
C GLY A 81 5.33 -14.92 -5.52
N GLY A 82 6.16 -13.89 -5.66
CA GLY A 82 5.98 -12.82 -6.64
C GLY A 82 5.92 -13.35 -8.08
N TYR A 83 5.18 -12.64 -8.95
CA TYR A 83 4.89 -13.01 -10.34
C TYR A 83 4.02 -14.25 -10.56
N ARG A 84 3.52 -14.94 -9.52
CA ARG A 84 2.50 -15.99 -9.66
C ARG A 84 1.19 -15.47 -10.25
N ALA A 85 0.80 -14.24 -9.89
CA ALA A 85 -0.37 -13.60 -10.47
C ALA A 85 -0.16 -13.30 -11.96
N THR A 86 1.02 -12.84 -12.33
CA THR A 86 1.42 -12.62 -13.73
C THR A 86 1.45 -13.93 -14.53
N GLU A 87 1.99 -15.00 -13.97
CA GLU A 87 1.98 -16.34 -14.57
C GLU A 87 0.54 -16.81 -14.82
N LYS A 88 -0.33 -16.74 -13.79
CA LYS A 88 -1.76 -17.10 -13.91
C LYS A 88 -2.48 -16.24 -14.96
N MET A 89 -2.20 -14.94 -14.96
CA MET A 89 -2.74 -13.99 -15.92
C MET A 89 -2.42 -14.42 -17.36
N PHE A 90 -1.13 -14.56 -17.71
CA PHE A 90 -0.73 -14.88 -19.08
C PHE A 90 -1.10 -16.31 -19.50
N SER A 91 -1.10 -17.27 -18.58
CA SER A 91 -1.38 -18.67 -18.90
C SER A 91 -2.87 -18.99 -19.08
N SER A 92 -3.77 -18.25 -18.40
CA SER A 92 -5.17 -18.68 -18.27
C SER A 92 -6.24 -17.58 -18.35
N MET A 93 -5.84 -16.31 -18.34
CA MET A 93 -6.78 -15.19 -18.29
C MET A 93 -6.64 -14.27 -19.51
N SER A 94 -7.73 -14.08 -20.26
CA SER A 94 -7.83 -12.98 -21.21
C SER A 94 -7.87 -11.62 -20.48
N PRO A 95 -7.57 -10.48 -21.14
CA PRO A 95 -7.69 -9.14 -20.55
C PRO A 95 -9.05 -8.83 -19.92
N ASP A 96 -10.14 -9.34 -20.51
CA ASP A 96 -11.50 -9.18 -19.96
C ASP A 96 -11.70 -9.96 -18.67
N LYS A 97 -11.22 -11.20 -18.60
CA LYS A 97 -11.27 -12.01 -17.36
C LYS A 97 -10.51 -11.34 -16.21
N VAL A 98 -9.33 -10.76 -16.48
CA VAL A 98 -8.57 -10.01 -15.46
C VAL A 98 -9.39 -8.82 -14.96
N LEU A 99 -9.98 -8.05 -15.88
CA LEU A 99 -10.82 -6.91 -15.52
C LEU A 99 -12.05 -7.33 -14.70
N GLU A 100 -12.73 -8.40 -15.10
CA GLU A 100 -13.89 -8.93 -14.37
C GLU A 100 -13.50 -9.45 -12.98
N GLU A 101 -12.33 -10.08 -12.83
CA GLU A 101 -11.83 -10.53 -11.52
C GLU A 101 -11.61 -9.34 -10.57
N VAL A 102 -10.93 -8.27 -11.05
CA VAL A 102 -10.70 -7.05 -10.25
C VAL A 102 -12.02 -6.31 -9.95
N LYS A 103 -12.98 -6.33 -10.87
CA LYS A 103 -14.33 -5.80 -10.62
C LYS A 103 -15.08 -6.61 -9.57
N LYS A 104 -15.03 -7.94 -9.66
CA LYS A 104 -15.67 -8.87 -8.71
C LYS A 104 -15.09 -8.69 -7.31
N ALA A 105 -13.78 -8.51 -7.19
CA ALA A 105 -13.11 -8.26 -5.91
C ALA A 105 -13.56 -6.95 -5.24
N ASN A 106 -14.23 -6.05 -5.97
CA ASN A 106 -14.72 -4.76 -5.48
C ASN A 106 -13.63 -3.95 -4.72
N LEU A 107 -12.38 -4.02 -5.20
CA LEU A 107 -11.28 -3.24 -4.66
C LEU A 107 -11.59 -1.75 -4.79
N ARG A 108 -11.74 -1.06 -3.66
CA ARG A 108 -11.91 0.40 -3.61
C ARG A 108 -10.55 1.10 -3.55
N GLY A 109 -10.40 2.16 -4.34
CA GLY A 109 -9.14 2.91 -4.43
C GLY A 109 -8.66 3.43 -3.07
N ARG A 110 -7.44 3.08 -2.70
CA ARG A 110 -6.85 3.33 -1.37
C ARG A 110 -6.29 4.74 -1.17
N GLY A 111 -6.27 5.57 -2.20
CA GLY A 111 -5.87 6.99 -2.13
C GLY A 111 -6.93 7.96 -1.59
N GLY A 112 -7.95 7.48 -0.86
CA GLY A 112 -8.92 8.35 -0.16
C GLY A 112 -10.37 8.23 -0.59
N ALA A 113 -10.70 8.55 -1.84
CA ALA A 113 -12.10 8.63 -2.29
C ALA A 113 -12.83 7.27 -2.38
N GLY A 114 -12.10 6.15 -2.32
CA GLY A 114 -12.71 4.81 -2.34
C GLY A 114 -13.45 4.47 -3.63
N PHE A 115 -13.14 5.11 -4.77
CA PHE A 115 -13.79 4.76 -6.04
C PHE A 115 -13.41 3.33 -6.46
N PRO A 116 -14.35 2.47 -6.92
CA PRO A 116 -14.04 1.09 -7.31
C PRO A 116 -13.01 1.01 -8.45
N ALA A 117 -11.91 0.32 -8.20
CA ALA A 117 -10.76 0.22 -9.11
C ALA A 117 -11.15 -0.48 -10.42
N GLY A 118 -11.82 -1.64 -10.35
CA GLY A 118 -12.26 -2.36 -11.55
C GLY A 118 -13.22 -1.55 -12.43
N VAL A 119 -14.06 -0.70 -11.84
CA VAL A 119 -14.92 0.22 -12.61
C VAL A 119 -14.09 1.30 -13.30
N LYS A 120 -13.09 1.86 -12.61
CA LYS A 120 -12.16 2.83 -13.21
C LYS A 120 -11.40 2.22 -14.40
N TRP A 121 -10.96 0.97 -14.25
CA TRP A 121 -10.26 0.23 -15.29
C TRP A 121 -11.18 -0.01 -16.50
N ALA A 122 -12.43 -0.41 -16.26
CA ALA A 122 -13.42 -0.60 -17.31
C ALA A 122 -13.71 0.69 -18.09
N HIS A 123 -13.78 1.84 -17.41
CA HIS A 123 -13.92 3.14 -18.09
C HIS A 123 -12.74 3.43 -19.01
N CYS A 124 -11.51 3.21 -18.54
CA CYS A 124 -10.31 3.45 -19.35
C CYS A 124 -10.21 2.46 -20.52
N LYS A 125 -10.54 1.18 -20.30
CA LYS A 125 -10.56 0.15 -21.34
C LYS A 125 -11.52 0.49 -22.49
N LYS A 126 -12.71 1.00 -22.16
CA LYS A 126 -13.76 1.39 -23.12
C LYS A 126 -13.44 2.68 -23.89
N ALA A 127 -12.49 3.48 -23.42
CA ALA A 127 -12.17 4.74 -24.06
C ALA A 127 -11.62 4.54 -25.48
N PRO A 128 -12.04 5.36 -26.46
CA PRO A 128 -11.58 5.21 -27.84
C PRO A 128 -10.12 5.64 -27.97
N GLY A 129 -9.32 4.85 -28.67
CA GLY A 129 -7.91 5.12 -28.93
C GLY A 129 -7.05 3.87 -28.77
N LYS A 130 -5.92 3.83 -29.49
CA LYS A 130 -4.95 2.74 -29.41
C LYS A 130 -3.99 2.89 -28.22
N ILE A 131 -3.77 4.11 -27.75
CA ILE A 131 -2.84 4.42 -26.67
C ILE A 131 -3.64 4.71 -25.41
N LYS A 132 -3.33 3.96 -24.36
CA LYS A 132 -3.82 4.14 -22.99
C LYS A 132 -2.63 4.13 -22.04
N LEU A 133 -2.77 4.82 -20.92
CA LEU A 133 -1.71 4.97 -19.93
C LEU A 133 -2.12 4.38 -18.59
N VAL A 134 -1.16 3.77 -17.89
CA VAL A 134 -1.30 3.36 -16.49
C VAL A 134 -0.49 4.34 -15.63
N ILE A 135 -1.09 4.92 -14.61
CA ILE A 135 -0.41 5.88 -13.73
C ILE A 135 -0.57 5.43 -12.29
N ALA A 136 0.56 5.33 -11.59
CA ALA A 136 0.63 5.13 -10.15
C ALA A 136 0.94 6.45 -9.45
N ASN A 137 0.06 6.85 -8.54
CA ASN A 137 0.20 8.06 -7.73
C ASN A 137 0.85 7.71 -6.39
N GLY A 138 2.13 8.05 -6.25
CA GLY A 138 2.92 7.98 -5.02
C GLY A 138 3.37 9.37 -4.52
N ASP A 139 2.52 10.39 -4.68
CA ASP A 139 2.79 11.74 -4.13
C ASP A 139 2.66 11.77 -2.60
N GLU A 140 1.77 10.94 -2.02
CA GLU A 140 1.54 10.74 -0.57
C GLU A 140 1.76 12.02 0.27
N GLY A 141 1.12 13.12 -0.12
CA GLY A 141 1.38 14.44 0.43
C GLY A 141 0.90 14.64 1.88
N ASP A 142 0.01 13.78 2.37
CA ASP A 142 -0.61 13.94 3.69
C ASP A 142 0.41 13.83 4.83
N PRO A 143 0.46 14.80 5.76
CA PRO A 143 1.29 14.73 6.95
C PRO A 143 1.07 13.43 7.72
N GLY A 144 2.18 12.74 8.01
CA GLY A 144 2.17 11.47 8.73
C GLY A 144 1.80 10.26 7.89
N ALA A 145 1.46 10.39 6.61
CA ALA A 145 1.28 9.25 5.71
C ALA A 145 2.64 8.77 5.14
N PHE A 146 2.86 7.46 5.16
CA PHE A 146 4.06 6.79 4.61
C PHE A 146 3.78 5.33 4.18
N MET A 147 2.52 5.03 3.88
CA MET A 147 2.03 3.73 3.43
C MET A 147 2.52 3.43 2.01
N ASP A 148 2.30 4.37 1.09
CA ASP A 148 2.75 4.25 -0.30
C ASP A 148 4.28 4.20 -0.37
N ARG A 149 4.94 5.06 0.41
CA ARG A 149 6.40 5.04 0.60
C ARG A 149 6.90 3.65 0.97
N SER A 150 6.23 2.98 1.90
CA SER A 150 6.70 1.69 2.41
C SER A 150 6.54 0.56 1.39
N VAL A 151 5.55 0.64 0.51
CA VAL A 151 5.47 -0.26 -0.66
C VAL A 151 6.61 0.04 -1.63
N MET A 152 6.82 1.31 -2.01
CA MET A 152 7.86 1.67 -2.98
C MET A 152 9.28 1.37 -2.48
N GLU A 153 9.54 1.49 -1.18
CA GLU A 153 10.85 1.23 -0.57
C GLU A 153 11.05 -0.24 -0.18
N GLY A 154 9.98 -0.96 0.18
CA GLY A 154 10.06 -2.29 0.78
C GLY A 154 9.51 -3.45 -0.06
N ASP A 155 8.70 -3.19 -1.07
CA ASP A 155 8.18 -4.18 -2.03
C ASP A 155 7.85 -3.53 -3.39
N PRO A 156 8.85 -2.97 -4.09
CA PRO A 156 8.63 -2.27 -5.36
C PRO A 156 8.06 -3.19 -6.45
N PHE A 157 8.44 -4.48 -6.45
CA PHE A 157 8.03 -5.43 -7.48
C PHE A 157 6.53 -5.73 -7.43
N SER A 158 5.92 -5.75 -6.25
CA SER A 158 4.45 -5.86 -6.10
C SER A 158 3.70 -4.71 -6.77
N LEU A 159 4.23 -3.48 -6.69
CA LEU A 159 3.69 -2.34 -7.44
C LEU A 159 3.83 -2.54 -8.95
N LEU A 160 5.03 -2.92 -9.42
CA LEU A 160 5.27 -3.14 -10.86
C LEU A 160 4.36 -4.24 -11.43
N GLU A 161 4.20 -5.33 -10.68
CA GLU A 161 3.31 -6.43 -11.04
C GLU A 161 1.84 -5.98 -11.09
N GLY A 162 1.37 -5.22 -10.10
CA GLY A 162 0.01 -4.68 -10.11
C GLY A 162 -0.25 -3.72 -11.28
N MET A 163 0.75 -2.91 -11.65
CA MET A 163 0.67 -2.04 -12.82
C MET A 163 0.67 -2.84 -14.13
N LEU A 164 1.49 -3.89 -14.24
CA LEU A 164 1.53 -4.80 -15.39
C LEU A 164 0.17 -5.47 -15.62
N ILE A 165 -0.44 -5.99 -14.55
CA ILE A 165 -1.78 -6.61 -14.61
C ILE A 165 -2.84 -5.61 -15.09
N CYS A 166 -2.80 -4.37 -14.57
CA CYS A 166 -3.68 -3.29 -15.04
C CYS A 166 -3.47 -3.01 -16.52
N ALA A 167 -2.21 -2.90 -16.95
CA ALA A 167 -1.83 -2.59 -18.32
C ALA A 167 -2.35 -3.66 -19.28
N TYR A 168 -2.18 -4.94 -18.93
CA TYR A 168 -2.72 -6.06 -19.69
C TYR A 168 -4.25 -6.01 -19.77
N ALA A 169 -4.92 -5.77 -18.65
CA ALA A 169 -6.39 -5.73 -18.59
C ALA A 169 -7.00 -4.64 -19.49
N ILE A 170 -6.36 -3.47 -19.59
CA ILE A 170 -6.87 -2.31 -20.35
C ILE A 170 -6.24 -2.12 -21.72
N ASP A 171 -5.25 -2.95 -22.08
CA ASP A 171 -4.43 -2.84 -23.29
C ASP A 171 -3.64 -1.52 -23.35
N ALA A 172 -2.80 -1.28 -22.32
CA ALA A 172 -1.92 -0.11 -22.22
C ALA A 172 -0.45 -0.50 -22.39
N THR A 173 0.29 0.30 -23.15
CA THR A 173 1.72 0.06 -23.43
C THR A 173 2.66 0.87 -22.52
N TYR A 174 2.17 1.96 -21.92
CA TYR A 174 3.01 2.87 -21.15
C TYR A 174 2.46 3.12 -19.75
N GLY A 175 3.36 3.06 -18.78
CA GLY A 175 3.15 3.26 -17.37
C GLY A 175 3.98 4.42 -16.81
N PHE A 176 3.43 5.16 -15.85
CA PHE A 176 4.16 6.17 -15.11
C PHE A 176 3.98 5.98 -13.60
N ILE A 177 5.07 6.07 -12.85
CA ILE A 177 5.02 6.16 -11.39
C ILE A 177 5.38 7.60 -11.03
N TYR A 178 4.41 8.36 -10.54
CA TYR A 178 4.64 9.71 -10.02
C TYR A 178 5.05 9.60 -8.55
N VAL A 179 6.28 10.01 -8.24
CA VAL A 179 6.84 9.92 -6.87
C VAL A 179 7.21 11.32 -6.41
N ARG A 180 6.78 11.69 -5.21
CA ARG A 180 7.16 12.98 -4.62
C ARG A 180 8.69 13.10 -4.48
N HIS A 181 9.19 14.33 -4.57
CA HIS A 181 10.64 14.60 -4.50
C HIS A 181 11.26 14.19 -3.15
N GLU A 182 10.47 14.24 -2.07
CA GLU A 182 10.92 13.96 -0.71
C GLU A 182 11.22 12.47 -0.44
N TYR A 183 10.99 11.56 -1.40
CA TYR A 183 11.25 10.11 -1.26
C TYR A 183 12.39 9.63 -2.17
N PRO A 184 13.66 10.04 -1.93
CA PRO A 184 14.80 9.64 -2.76
C PRO A 184 15.09 8.13 -2.67
N LEU A 185 14.82 7.49 -1.53
CA LEU A 185 15.01 6.05 -1.39
C LEU A 185 14.00 5.26 -2.23
N ALA A 186 12.71 5.63 -2.19
CA ALA A 186 11.70 5.05 -3.06
C ALA A 186 12.09 5.15 -4.54
N ILE A 187 12.58 6.32 -4.98
CA ILE A 187 13.04 6.52 -6.36
C ILE A 187 14.20 5.58 -6.70
N LYS A 188 15.19 5.45 -5.80
CA LYS A 188 16.33 4.55 -6.00
C LYS A 188 15.88 3.09 -6.10
N THR A 189 15.06 2.64 -5.18
CA THR A 189 14.53 1.27 -5.13
C THR A 189 13.71 0.94 -6.37
N LEU A 190 12.80 1.84 -6.79
CA LEU A 190 12.00 1.66 -8.01
C LEU A 190 12.85 1.64 -9.28
N LYS A 191 13.88 2.49 -9.39
CA LYS A 191 14.80 2.48 -10.56
C LYS A 191 15.48 1.12 -10.71
N GLU A 192 15.97 0.56 -9.60
CA GLU A 192 16.62 -0.75 -9.62
C GLU A 192 15.61 -1.88 -9.91
N ALA A 193 14.42 -1.85 -9.30
CA ALA A 193 13.39 -2.85 -9.55
C ALA A 193 12.89 -2.85 -11.01
N ILE A 194 12.69 -1.67 -11.61
CA ILE A 194 12.31 -1.55 -13.03
C ILE A 194 13.40 -2.15 -13.91
N LYS A 195 14.67 -1.80 -13.65
CA LYS A 195 15.81 -2.34 -14.41
C LYS A 195 15.87 -3.87 -14.35
N GLN A 196 15.78 -4.46 -13.15
CA GLN A 196 15.80 -5.92 -13.00
C GLN A 196 14.60 -6.59 -13.69
N ALA A 197 13.40 -5.99 -13.60
CA ALA A 197 12.22 -6.51 -14.28
C ALA A 197 12.35 -6.43 -15.82
N GLU A 198 12.96 -5.37 -16.37
CA GLU A 198 13.27 -5.28 -17.79
C GLU A 198 14.31 -6.33 -18.22
N GLU A 199 15.39 -6.50 -17.46
CA GLU A 199 16.45 -7.49 -17.73
C GLU A 199 15.92 -8.94 -17.68
N ALA A 200 14.96 -9.21 -16.78
CA ALA A 200 14.30 -10.51 -16.66
C ALA A 200 13.16 -10.74 -17.66
N GLY A 201 12.84 -9.75 -18.53
CA GLY A 201 11.73 -9.85 -19.48
C GLY A 201 10.33 -9.83 -18.85
N LEU A 202 10.22 -9.26 -17.65
CA LEU A 202 8.96 -9.03 -16.91
C LEU A 202 8.37 -7.64 -17.17
N LEU A 203 9.17 -6.73 -17.72
CA LEU A 203 8.76 -5.45 -18.29
C LEU A 203 9.44 -5.24 -19.64
N GLY A 204 8.95 -4.26 -20.40
CA GLY A 204 9.49 -3.88 -21.69
C GLY A 204 8.76 -4.56 -22.85
N LYS A 205 9.52 -5.03 -23.83
CA LYS A 205 8.98 -5.61 -25.07
C LYS A 205 8.74 -7.11 -24.92
N ASN A 206 7.61 -7.58 -25.45
CA ASN A 206 7.26 -8.99 -25.58
C ASN A 206 7.45 -9.75 -24.25
N ILE A 207 6.83 -9.24 -23.20
CA ILE A 207 6.97 -9.71 -21.82
C ILE A 207 6.70 -11.21 -21.77
N LEU A 208 7.69 -11.99 -21.32
CA LEU A 208 7.63 -13.47 -21.26
C LEU A 208 7.19 -14.16 -22.57
N GLY A 209 7.39 -13.54 -23.74
CA GLY A 209 6.96 -14.08 -25.03
C GLY A 209 5.45 -13.96 -25.32
N SER A 210 4.73 -13.14 -24.54
CA SER A 210 3.26 -13.01 -24.61
C SER A 210 2.74 -12.14 -25.76
N ASN A 211 3.61 -11.52 -26.56
CA ASN A 211 3.30 -10.44 -27.50
C ASN A 211 2.67 -9.18 -26.85
N PHE A 212 2.79 -9.03 -25.55
CA PHE A 212 2.37 -7.83 -24.82
C PHE A 212 3.60 -7.00 -24.41
N ASP A 213 3.50 -5.69 -24.61
CA ASP A 213 4.54 -4.71 -24.30
C ASP A 213 4.06 -3.79 -23.18
N PHE A 214 4.91 -3.55 -22.17
CA PHE A 214 4.61 -2.56 -21.14
C PHE A 214 5.88 -1.91 -20.58
N TYR A 215 5.98 -0.60 -20.72
CA TYR A 215 7.13 0.19 -20.28
C TYR A 215 6.75 1.12 -19.14
N ILE A 216 7.57 1.20 -18.10
CA ILE A 216 7.32 2.08 -16.95
C ILE A 216 8.40 3.16 -16.87
N LYS A 217 7.98 4.41 -16.60
CA LYS A 217 8.91 5.50 -16.25
C LYS A 217 8.55 6.12 -14.91
N ILE A 218 9.56 6.52 -14.17
CA ILE A 218 9.38 7.30 -12.93
C ILE A 218 9.36 8.78 -13.29
N LYS A 219 8.39 9.51 -12.74
CA LYS A 219 8.33 10.97 -12.76
C LYS A 219 8.46 11.48 -11.34
N GLU A 220 9.53 12.23 -11.10
CA GLU A 220 9.75 12.89 -9.82
C GLU A 220 8.90 14.18 -9.76
N GLY A 221 8.15 14.35 -8.68
CA GLY A 221 7.38 15.56 -8.38
C GLY A 221 8.28 16.72 -7.95
N ALA A 222 7.67 17.85 -7.58
CA ALA A 222 8.37 19.08 -7.20
C ALA A 222 7.92 19.63 -5.83
N GLY A 223 7.47 18.76 -4.92
CA GLY A 223 7.11 19.10 -3.54
C GLY A 223 5.78 19.83 -3.35
N ALA A 224 4.85 19.71 -4.30
CA ALA A 224 3.55 20.37 -4.23
C ALA A 224 2.45 19.40 -3.79
N PHE A 225 1.94 19.56 -2.57
CA PHE A 225 0.86 18.74 -1.98
C PHE A 225 -0.37 18.57 -2.91
N VAL A 226 -0.73 19.62 -3.64
CA VAL A 226 -1.88 19.59 -4.57
C VAL A 226 -1.69 18.59 -5.71
N CYS A 227 -0.46 18.20 -6.04
CA CYS A 227 -0.16 17.20 -7.08
C CYS A 227 -0.58 15.78 -6.68
N GLY A 228 -0.99 15.53 -5.44
CA GLY A 228 -1.71 14.30 -5.07
C GLY A 228 -3.10 14.22 -5.68
N GLU A 229 -3.72 15.36 -6.04
CA GLU A 229 -4.98 15.38 -6.78
C GLU A 229 -4.76 14.91 -8.23
N SER A 230 -5.68 14.08 -8.71
CA SER A 230 -5.55 13.32 -9.95
C SER A 230 -5.34 14.15 -11.23
N THR A 231 -5.96 15.32 -11.38
CA THR A 231 -5.77 16.21 -12.54
C THR A 231 -4.52 17.08 -12.40
N SER A 232 -4.23 17.55 -11.18
CA SER A 232 -2.97 18.23 -10.85
C SER A 232 -1.75 17.35 -11.09
N LEU A 233 -1.83 16.07 -10.72
CA LEU A 233 -0.79 15.07 -10.97
C LEU A 233 -0.49 14.97 -12.46
N VAL A 234 -1.53 14.84 -13.29
CA VAL A 234 -1.39 14.77 -14.74
C VAL A 234 -0.78 16.05 -15.30
N ALA A 235 -1.21 17.22 -14.85
CA ALA A 235 -0.60 18.48 -15.27
C ALA A 235 0.90 18.51 -14.92
N SER A 236 1.28 18.07 -13.73
CA SER A 236 2.68 17.97 -13.30
C SER A 236 3.48 16.94 -14.11
N LEU A 237 2.87 15.78 -14.41
CA LEU A 237 3.45 14.74 -15.26
C LEU A 237 3.79 15.27 -16.66
N GLU A 238 2.91 16.11 -17.21
CA GLU A 238 3.09 16.80 -18.50
C GLU A 238 4.10 17.96 -18.45
N GLY A 239 4.65 18.29 -17.28
CA GLY A 239 5.58 19.42 -17.09
C GLY A 239 4.91 20.78 -16.96
N LYS A 240 3.58 20.81 -16.74
CA LYS A 240 2.82 22.04 -16.46
C LYS A 240 2.76 22.30 -14.95
N ARG A 241 2.27 23.49 -14.58
CA ARG A 241 1.92 23.78 -13.17
C ARG A 241 0.77 22.88 -12.75
N GLY A 242 0.87 22.28 -11.55
CA GLY A 242 -0.10 21.33 -11.00
C GLY A 242 -1.42 21.96 -10.53
N PHE A 243 -2.07 22.76 -11.36
CA PHE A 243 -3.41 23.30 -11.06
C PHE A 243 -4.50 22.27 -11.37
N PRO A 244 -5.44 22.01 -10.45
CA PRO A 244 -6.55 21.13 -10.72
C PRO A 244 -7.41 21.65 -11.86
N SER A 245 -7.96 20.76 -12.67
CA SER A 245 -8.90 21.11 -13.74
C SER A 245 -10.30 20.55 -13.46
N PRO A 246 -11.36 21.28 -13.88
CA PRO A 246 -12.71 20.76 -13.76
C PRO A 246 -12.90 19.54 -14.67
N ARG A 247 -13.78 18.64 -14.24
CA ARG A 247 -14.25 17.49 -15.03
C ARG A 247 -15.67 17.82 -15.52
N PRO A 248 -16.07 17.42 -16.74
CA PRO A 248 -15.38 16.60 -17.74
C PRO A 248 -14.32 17.35 -18.59
N PRO A 249 -13.44 16.64 -19.32
CA PRO A 249 -13.32 15.17 -19.43
C PRO A 249 -12.68 14.53 -18.18
N ARG A 250 -13.03 13.28 -17.89
CA ARG A 250 -12.35 12.48 -16.85
C ARG A 250 -11.03 11.92 -17.39
N LEU A 251 -10.10 11.60 -16.49
CA LEU A 251 -8.79 11.01 -16.83
C LEU A 251 -8.89 9.76 -17.71
N SER A 252 -9.89 8.91 -17.43
CA SER A 252 -10.15 7.68 -18.19
C SER A 252 -10.77 7.92 -19.57
N GLU A 253 -11.11 9.17 -19.92
CA GLU A 253 -11.76 9.54 -21.18
C GLU A 253 -10.76 10.19 -22.14
N LYS A 254 -11.07 10.17 -23.43
CA LYS A 254 -10.25 10.83 -24.46
C LYS A 254 -10.17 12.32 -24.18
N GLY A 255 -8.95 12.87 -24.16
CA GLY A 255 -8.68 14.28 -23.88
C GLY A 255 -8.55 14.62 -22.40
N GLY A 256 -8.86 13.70 -21.47
CA GLY A 256 -8.81 13.98 -20.03
C GLY A 256 -7.58 13.47 -19.29
N GLY A 257 -6.92 12.43 -19.80
CA GLY A 257 -5.68 11.90 -19.21
C GLY A 257 -4.41 12.56 -19.73
N ALA A 258 -3.25 12.01 -19.38
CA ALA A 258 -1.96 12.61 -19.70
C ALA A 258 -1.71 12.68 -21.22
N TRP A 259 -1.30 13.85 -21.67
CA TRP A 259 -1.18 14.27 -23.07
C TRP A 259 -2.46 14.03 -23.90
N GLY A 260 -3.62 14.05 -23.24
CA GLY A 260 -4.92 13.78 -23.85
C GLY A 260 -5.23 12.30 -24.09
N TYR A 261 -4.36 11.37 -23.67
CA TYR A 261 -4.61 9.94 -23.76
C TYR A 261 -5.42 9.43 -22.56
N PRO A 262 -6.39 8.53 -22.76
CA PRO A 262 -7.08 7.87 -21.66
C PRO A 262 -6.07 7.27 -20.67
N SER A 263 -6.18 7.67 -19.41
CA SER A 263 -5.23 7.31 -18.36
C SER A 263 -5.95 6.68 -17.17
N ASN A 264 -5.46 5.53 -16.76
CA ASN A 264 -5.91 4.85 -15.55
C ASN A 264 -4.97 5.20 -14.40
N LEU A 265 -5.44 6.10 -13.52
CA LEU A 265 -4.68 6.55 -12.36
C LEU A 265 -5.21 5.88 -11.09
N ASN A 266 -4.35 5.10 -10.43
CA ASN A 266 -4.59 4.53 -9.10
C ASN A 266 -3.43 4.89 -8.15
N ASN A 267 -3.71 4.80 -6.85
CA ASN A 267 -2.71 4.97 -5.79
C ASN A 267 -1.84 3.71 -5.65
N ILE A 268 -0.63 3.84 -5.09
CA ILE A 268 0.36 2.75 -4.95
C ILE A 268 -0.23 1.53 -4.23
N GLU A 269 -0.80 1.72 -3.03
CA GLU A 269 -1.44 0.65 -2.25
C GLU A 269 -2.54 -0.07 -3.06
N THR A 270 -3.27 0.67 -3.91
CA THR A 270 -4.29 0.05 -4.76
C THR A 270 -3.69 -0.94 -5.75
N TYR A 271 -2.54 -0.63 -6.38
CA TYR A 271 -1.87 -1.56 -7.28
C TYR A 271 -1.23 -2.72 -6.51
N ALA A 272 -0.66 -2.48 -5.34
CA ALA A 272 -0.04 -3.53 -4.52
C ALA A 272 -1.04 -4.61 -4.06
N CYS A 273 -2.34 -4.28 -3.96
CA CYS A 273 -3.41 -5.24 -3.69
C CYS A 273 -3.81 -6.10 -4.90
N VAL A 274 -3.44 -5.72 -6.13
CA VAL A 274 -3.90 -6.42 -7.34
C VAL A 274 -3.28 -7.82 -7.50
N PRO A 275 -1.95 -8.02 -7.37
CA PRO A 275 -1.36 -9.35 -7.54
C PRO A 275 -2.02 -10.43 -6.66
N PRO A 276 -2.18 -10.26 -5.33
CA PRO A 276 -2.79 -11.29 -4.51
C PRO A 276 -4.28 -11.52 -4.84
N ILE A 277 -5.01 -10.51 -5.35
CA ILE A 277 -6.38 -10.70 -5.86
C ILE A 277 -6.39 -11.61 -7.08
N ILE A 278 -5.48 -11.41 -8.04
CA ILE A 278 -5.42 -12.25 -9.24
C ILE A 278 -4.94 -13.67 -8.89
N GLU A 279 -3.92 -13.80 -8.04
CA GLU A 279 -3.39 -15.09 -7.60
C GLU A 279 -4.47 -15.92 -6.90
N ASN A 280 -5.08 -15.39 -5.84
CA ASN A 280 -6.00 -16.13 -4.96
C ASN A 280 -7.47 -16.08 -5.42
N GLY A 281 -7.82 -15.13 -6.30
CA GLY A 281 -9.18 -14.89 -6.76
C GLY A 281 -9.94 -13.84 -5.94
N ALA A 282 -10.98 -13.28 -6.55
CA ALA A 282 -11.81 -12.24 -5.97
C ALA A 282 -12.55 -12.69 -4.71
N ASP A 283 -13.00 -13.95 -4.65
CA ASP A 283 -13.73 -14.48 -3.50
C ASP A 283 -12.86 -14.51 -2.24
N TRP A 284 -11.56 -14.77 -2.39
CA TRP A 284 -10.61 -14.66 -1.28
C TRP A 284 -10.56 -13.23 -0.72
N PHE A 285 -10.50 -12.23 -1.60
CA PHE A 285 -10.43 -10.83 -1.19
C PHE A 285 -11.75 -10.33 -0.57
N LEU A 286 -12.89 -10.80 -1.09
CA LEU A 286 -14.24 -10.48 -0.56
C LEU A 286 -14.48 -11.06 0.84
N ASN A 287 -13.79 -12.15 1.20
CA ASN A 287 -13.86 -12.72 2.55
C ASN A 287 -13.05 -11.92 3.59
N ILE A 288 -12.38 -10.83 3.17
CA ILE A 288 -11.63 -9.95 4.05
C ILE A 288 -12.36 -8.61 4.15
N GLY A 289 -12.55 -8.11 5.36
CA GLY A 289 -13.17 -6.81 5.60
C GLY A 289 -14.70 -6.84 5.53
N THR A 290 -15.32 -5.71 5.16
CA THR A 290 -16.79 -5.59 5.09
C THR A 290 -17.31 -5.83 3.67
N GLU A 291 -18.59 -6.17 3.54
CA GLU A 291 -19.25 -6.41 2.24
C GLU A 291 -19.09 -5.21 1.27
N SER A 292 -19.22 -3.98 1.78
CA SER A 292 -19.12 -2.76 0.96
C SER A 292 -17.69 -2.24 0.79
N SER A 293 -16.74 -2.73 1.60
CA SER A 293 -15.34 -2.30 1.59
C SER A 293 -14.41 -3.51 1.82
N PRO A 294 -14.30 -4.43 0.86
CA PRO A 294 -13.48 -5.62 1.02
C PRO A 294 -11.98 -5.31 1.07
N GLY A 295 -11.24 -6.27 1.59
CA GLY A 295 -9.80 -6.24 1.81
C GLY A 295 -9.35 -5.47 3.04
N THR A 296 -8.08 -5.08 3.00
CA THR A 296 -7.37 -4.41 4.08
C THR A 296 -7.09 -2.95 3.75
N LYS A 297 -6.76 -2.16 4.77
CA LYS A 297 -6.20 -0.81 4.61
C LYS A 297 -4.94 -0.70 5.43
N VAL A 298 -3.92 -0.08 4.85
CA VAL A 298 -2.74 0.36 5.59
C VAL A 298 -3.01 1.71 6.24
N PHE A 299 -2.83 1.81 7.55
CA PHE A 299 -2.85 3.07 8.27
C PHE A 299 -1.48 3.42 8.82
N SER A 300 -1.16 4.71 8.79
CA SER A 300 -0.08 5.25 9.59
C SER A 300 -0.63 5.74 10.92
N LEU A 301 -0.36 4.97 11.97
CA LEU A 301 -0.80 5.26 13.33
C LEU A 301 0.25 6.14 14.02
N ALA A 302 -0.13 7.37 14.34
CA ALA A 302 0.75 8.39 14.91
C ALA A 302 0.03 9.22 16.00
N GLY A 303 0.76 10.15 16.61
CA GLY A 303 0.24 11.06 17.64
C GLY A 303 0.42 10.54 19.06
N LYS A 304 -0.58 10.71 19.92
CA LYS A 304 -0.55 10.42 21.35
C LYS A 304 -0.86 8.95 21.68
N VAL A 305 -0.27 8.03 20.93
CA VAL A 305 -0.45 6.58 21.06
C VAL A 305 0.88 5.90 21.40
N ARG A 306 0.86 4.83 22.20
CA ARG A 306 2.10 4.20 22.71
C ARG A 306 2.94 3.57 21.60
N ASN A 307 2.27 2.84 20.71
CA ASN A 307 2.91 2.14 19.61
C ASN A 307 2.51 2.81 18.29
N THR A 308 3.46 3.52 17.68
CA THR A 308 3.29 4.18 16.37
C THR A 308 3.89 3.33 15.26
N GLY A 309 3.35 3.44 14.05
CA GLY A 309 3.90 2.77 12.87
C GLY A 309 2.83 2.49 11.82
N LEU A 310 3.16 1.58 10.89
CA LEU A 310 2.19 1.08 9.93
C LEU A 310 1.39 -0.08 10.50
N VAL A 311 0.08 0.01 10.33
CA VAL A 311 -0.87 -1.02 10.74
C VAL A 311 -1.73 -1.36 9.54
N GLU A 312 -1.59 -2.58 9.01
CA GLU A 312 -2.46 -3.07 7.94
C GLU A 312 -3.53 -3.98 8.54
N VAL A 313 -4.79 -3.57 8.41
CA VAL A 313 -5.91 -4.22 9.11
C VAL A 313 -7.07 -4.45 8.14
N PRO A 314 -7.89 -5.50 8.36
CA PRO A 314 -9.14 -5.68 7.62
C PRO A 314 -10.04 -4.46 7.78
N MET A 315 -10.68 -4.03 6.69
CA MET A 315 -11.70 -2.97 6.76
C MET A 315 -12.84 -3.39 7.69
N GLY A 316 -13.37 -2.44 8.47
CA GLY A 316 -14.44 -2.69 9.44
C GLY A 316 -13.96 -3.00 10.86
N ILE A 317 -12.66 -3.18 11.08
CA ILE A 317 -12.08 -3.16 12.44
C ILE A 317 -12.45 -1.84 13.14
N THR A 318 -12.65 -1.85 14.46
CA THR A 318 -13.05 -0.62 15.18
C THR A 318 -11.87 0.31 15.46
N LEU A 319 -12.13 1.62 15.64
CA LEU A 319 -11.11 2.57 16.10
C LEU A 319 -10.51 2.15 17.45
N ARG A 320 -11.33 1.59 18.34
CA ARG A 320 -10.90 1.07 19.64
C ARG A 320 -9.83 0.00 19.47
N GLU A 321 -10.04 -0.97 18.61
CA GLU A 321 -9.07 -2.04 18.38
C GLU A 321 -7.77 -1.52 17.77
N ILE A 322 -7.85 -0.59 16.81
CA ILE A 322 -6.63 0.02 16.24
C ILE A 322 -5.85 0.79 17.31
N ILE A 323 -6.52 1.60 18.13
CA ILE A 323 -5.85 2.51 19.05
C ILE A 323 -5.39 1.81 20.33
N PHE A 324 -6.25 0.99 20.94
CA PHE A 324 -6.00 0.38 22.24
C PHE A 324 -5.34 -1.00 22.13
N ASP A 325 -5.75 -1.84 21.18
CA ASP A 325 -5.19 -3.19 21.09
C ASP A 325 -3.88 -3.18 20.28
N ILE A 326 -3.89 -2.57 19.10
CA ILE A 326 -2.69 -2.47 18.25
C ILE A 326 -1.76 -1.35 18.74
N GLY A 327 -2.31 -0.13 18.90
CA GLY A 327 -1.59 1.05 19.36
C GLY A 327 -1.15 0.99 20.82
N GLY A 328 -1.66 0.05 21.61
CA GLY A 328 -1.33 -0.09 23.04
C GLY A 328 -1.91 1.00 23.94
N GLY A 329 -2.86 1.79 23.42
CA GLY A 329 -3.53 2.87 24.14
C GLY A 329 -2.78 4.19 24.11
N ILE A 330 -3.23 5.13 24.95
CA ILE A 330 -2.75 6.50 24.98
C ILE A 330 -1.47 6.61 25.82
N ILE A 331 -0.54 7.46 25.37
CA ILE A 331 0.72 7.71 26.09
C ILE A 331 0.40 8.21 27.51
N GLY A 332 0.99 7.54 28.51
CA GLY A 332 0.81 7.87 29.92
C GLY A 332 -0.59 7.58 30.48
N ASP A 333 -1.36 6.68 29.85
CA ASP A 333 -2.71 6.28 30.28
C ASP A 333 -3.69 7.46 30.39
N LYS A 334 -3.41 8.54 29.65
CA LYS A 334 -4.29 9.70 29.58
C LYS A 334 -5.58 9.38 28.87
N LYS A 335 -6.56 10.27 29.02
CA LYS A 335 -7.85 10.13 28.34
C LYS A 335 -7.72 10.37 26.83
N PHE A 336 -8.29 9.46 26.04
CA PHE A 336 -8.48 9.65 24.60
C PHE A 336 -9.48 10.78 24.35
N LYS A 337 -9.13 11.71 23.46
CA LYS A 337 -10.00 12.83 23.09
C LYS A 337 -10.61 12.64 21.71
N ALA A 338 -9.76 12.39 20.72
CA ALA A 338 -10.17 12.21 19.33
C ALA A 338 -9.06 11.55 18.51
N VAL A 339 -9.43 11.06 17.33
CA VAL A 339 -8.49 10.62 16.29
C VAL A 339 -8.81 11.34 14.99
N GLN A 340 -7.82 11.95 14.35
CA GLN A 340 -7.97 12.51 13.02
C GLN A 340 -7.69 11.41 11.99
N THR A 341 -8.63 11.16 11.08
CA THR A 341 -8.42 10.24 9.95
C THR A 341 -8.49 11.01 8.63
N GLY A 342 -7.78 10.52 7.62
CA GLY A 342 -7.86 11.07 6.26
C GLY A 342 -7.06 12.36 6.02
N GLY A 343 -6.01 12.56 6.82
CA GLY A 343 -5.09 13.69 6.68
C GLY A 343 -5.73 15.05 7.02
N PRO A 344 -5.12 16.16 6.59
CA PRO A 344 -5.60 17.52 6.86
C PRO A 344 -6.99 17.80 6.28
N SER A 345 -7.42 17.01 5.29
CA SER A 345 -8.73 17.13 4.65
C SER A 345 -9.83 16.34 5.37
N GLY A 346 -9.47 15.52 6.36
CA GLY A 346 -10.41 14.68 7.08
C GLY A 346 -10.84 15.24 8.44
N GLY A 347 -11.69 14.49 9.13
CA GLY A 347 -12.35 14.90 10.38
C GLY A 347 -11.68 14.34 11.64
N CYS A 348 -11.92 15.00 12.76
CA CYS A 348 -11.58 14.49 14.08
C CYS A 348 -12.75 13.69 14.66
N ILE A 349 -12.54 12.40 14.89
CA ILE A 349 -13.54 11.48 15.40
C ILE A 349 -13.43 11.42 16.93
N PRO A 350 -14.43 11.93 17.69
CA PRO A 350 -14.37 11.98 19.16
C PRO A 350 -14.60 10.62 19.81
N GLU A 351 -14.26 10.53 21.11
CA GLU A 351 -14.38 9.34 21.98
C GLU A 351 -15.67 8.55 21.84
N GLN A 352 -16.83 9.22 21.68
CA GLN A 352 -18.13 8.55 21.56
C GLN A 352 -18.26 7.62 20.33
N TYR A 353 -17.35 7.73 19.37
CA TYR A 353 -17.29 6.88 18.17
C TYR A 353 -16.11 5.91 18.18
N LEU A 354 -15.50 5.61 19.33
CA LEU A 354 -14.39 4.63 19.41
C LEU A 354 -14.79 3.25 18.88
N ASP A 355 -16.05 2.84 19.03
CA ASP A 355 -16.55 1.56 18.53
C ASP A 355 -17.04 1.63 17.08
N LEU A 356 -16.81 2.75 16.38
CA LEU A 356 -17.13 2.91 14.97
C LEU A 356 -16.25 1.98 14.11
N PRO A 357 -16.84 1.16 13.22
CA PRO A 357 -16.10 0.42 12.21
C PRO A 357 -15.32 1.36 11.28
N VAL A 358 -14.08 0.98 10.95
CA VAL A 358 -13.21 1.75 10.06
C VAL A 358 -13.33 1.19 8.64
N ASP A 359 -14.27 1.75 7.89
CA ASP A 359 -14.45 1.52 6.46
C ASP A 359 -14.89 2.83 5.78
N PHE A 360 -14.92 2.87 4.45
CA PHE A 360 -15.23 4.11 3.72
C PHE A 360 -16.61 4.67 4.03
N ASP A 361 -17.61 3.81 4.22
CA ASP A 361 -19.00 4.22 4.35
C ASP A 361 -19.31 4.62 5.80
N SER A 362 -18.73 3.92 6.78
CA SER A 362 -18.85 4.20 8.21
C SER A 362 -18.17 5.52 8.59
N LEU A 363 -16.97 5.78 8.08
CA LEU A 363 -16.26 7.05 8.35
C LEU A 363 -17.02 8.25 7.77
N SER A 364 -17.60 8.11 6.57
CA SER A 364 -18.35 9.20 5.93
C SER A 364 -19.59 9.62 6.74
N LYS A 365 -20.22 8.68 7.47
CA LYS A 365 -21.40 8.97 8.30
C LYS A 365 -21.11 9.89 9.49
N VAL A 366 -19.85 9.93 9.96
CA VAL A 366 -19.42 10.80 11.06
C VAL A 366 -18.68 12.05 10.57
N GLY A 367 -18.78 12.38 9.28
CA GLY A 367 -18.12 13.55 8.70
C GLY A 367 -16.60 13.41 8.58
N SER A 368 -16.07 12.18 8.67
CA SER A 368 -14.67 11.88 8.41
C SER A 368 -14.51 11.14 7.08
N ILE A 369 -13.27 10.93 6.66
CA ILE A 369 -12.92 10.17 5.46
C ILE A 369 -11.76 9.24 5.75
N MET A 370 -11.62 8.20 4.92
CA MET A 370 -10.47 7.30 4.94
C MET A 370 -9.17 8.05 4.59
N GLY A 371 -9.24 8.91 3.56
CA GLY A 371 -8.08 9.59 2.97
C GLY A 371 -6.95 8.63 2.61
N SER A 372 -5.71 9.12 2.62
CA SER A 372 -4.53 8.28 2.37
C SER A 372 -4.40 7.14 3.37
N GLY A 373 -4.89 7.29 4.61
CA GLY A 373 -4.76 6.33 5.72
C GLY A 373 -3.92 6.85 6.89
N GLY A 374 -3.60 8.15 6.94
CA GLY A 374 -3.06 8.76 8.16
C GLY A 374 -4.08 8.73 9.31
N MET A 375 -3.65 8.29 10.50
CA MET A 375 -4.40 8.31 11.75
C MET A 375 -3.60 9.00 12.85
N VAL A 376 -4.03 10.20 13.25
CA VAL A 376 -3.36 10.98 14.30
C VAL A 376 -4.20 10.99 15.56
N VAL A 377 -3.73 10.27 16.59
CA VAL A 377 -4.40 10.13 17.89
C VAL A 377 -4.11 11.35 18.78
N MET A 378 -5.12 11.87 19.46
CA MET A 378 -5.05 13.01 20.38
C MET A 378 -5.52 12.62 21.78
N ASP A 379 -4.81 13.13 22.79
CA ASP A 379 -5.19 13.02 24.20
C ASP A 379 -5.94 14.28 24.66
N GLU A 380 -6.29 14.33 25.94
CA GLU A 380 -7.02 15.45 26.55
C GLU A 380 -6.25 16.79 26.61
N GLY A 381 -4.93 16.78 26.36
CA GLY A 381 -4.02 17.91 26.59
C GLY A 381 -3.50 18.61 25.33
#